data_AF-A0A6S6XDC0-F1
#
_entry.id   AF-A0A6S6XDC0-F1
#
_cell.length_a   1.000
_cell.length_b   1.000
_cell.length_c   1.000
_cell.angle_alpha   90.00
_cell.angle_beta   90.00
_cell.angle_gamma   90.00
#
_symmetry.space_group_name_H-M   'P 1'
#
loop_
_entity.id
_entity.type
_entity.pdbx_description
1 polymer ?
#
loop_
_entity_poly.entity_id
_entity_poly.type
_entity_poly.pdbx_seq_one_letter_code
_entity_poly.pdbx_strand_id
1 'polypeptide(L)'
;MKKFFALLLAAIMCFALAGCGESGTASSTKVSSTTSKVLTSSKSSVSSSTSNSTIPKTSVSSKASSNPLMNYNFVTQDERSGSGKTIGKYGYISASKELTKNATQDQFKEFINAHVKDSGLNYVSIIFEDGTGICFTGSNTEIIDYGNLNKDGSLKESIGTITLSNGNYIYKAN
;
A
#
# COMPACT_ATOMS: atom_id res chain seq x y z
N MET A 1 -22.69 -33.21 -0.41
CA MET A 1 -22.75 -33.64 -1.83
C MET A 1 -21.83 -32.72 -2.63
N LYS A 2 -20.62 -33.19 -2.96
CA LYS A 2 -20.21 -33.61 -4.31
C LYS A 2 -20.28 -32.48 -5.36
N LYS A 3 -19.15 -31.76 -5.42
CA LYS A 3 -18.47 -31.09 -6.55
C LYS A 3 -19.21 -31.03 -7.89
N PHE A 4 -19.25 -29.83 -8.48
CA PHE A 4 -19.14 -29.67 -9.92
C PHE A 4 -18.17 -28.54 -10.26
N PHE A 5 -17.00 -28.96 -10.76
CA PHE A 5 -16.09 -28.20 -11.60
C PHE A 5 -16.80 -27.88 -12.91
N ALA A 6 -16.76 -26.64 -13.38
CA ALA A 6 -17.01 -26.32 -14.78
C ALA A 6 -15.97 -25.29 -15.23
N LEU A 7 -14.91 -25.84 -15.80
CA LEU A 7 -13.91 -25.19 -16.63
C LEU A 7 -14.59 -24.78 -17.95
N LEU A 8 -14.51 -23.53 -18.35
CA LEU A 8 -14.72 -23.15 -19.76
C LEU A 8 -13.68 -22.11 -20.15
N LEU A 9 -12.57 -22.61 -20.70
CA LEU A 9 -11.75 -21.85 -21.64
C LEU A 9 -12.56 -21.65 -22.93
N ALA A 10 -12.74 -20.41 -23.34
CA ALA A 10 -13.04 -20.07 -24.73
C ALA A 10 -11.94 -19.16 -25.25
N ALA A 11 -11.32 -19.62 -26.32
CA ALA A 11 -10.13 -19.10 -26.94
C ALA A 11 -10.48 -18.07 -28.03
N ILE A 12 -9.47 -17.25 -28.36
CA ILE A 12 -9.19 -16.69 -29.69
C ILE A 12 -10.17 -15.63 -30.23
N MET A 13 -9.68 -14.41 -30.32
CA MET A 13 -9.76 -13.65 -31.56
C MET A 13 -8.56 -12.69 -31.67
N CYS A 14 -7.62 -13.05 -32.54
CA CYS A 14 -6.60 -12.15 -33.06
C CYS A 14 -7.24 -11.23 -34.10
N PHE A 15 -7.14 -9.93 -33.90
CA PHE A 15 -7.00 -8.99 -35.01
C PHE A 15 -5.66 -8.27 -34.86
N ALA A 16 -4.72 -8.69 -35.70
CA ALA A 16 -3.61 -7.85 -36.10
C ALA A 16 -4.14 -6.77 -37.05
N LEU A 17 -3.60 -5.55 -37.01
CA LEU A 17 -3.14 -4.82 -38.19
C LEU A 17 -2.57 -3.43 -37.83
N ALA A 18 -1.33 -3.24 -38.30
CA ALA A 18 -0.71 -2.01 -38.81
C ALA A 18 -0.46 -0.82 -37.87
N GLY A 19 0.84 -0.52 -37.69
CA GLY A 19 1.36 0.75 -37.20
C GLY A 19 2.88 0.78 -37.28
N CYS A 20 3.42 0.80 -38.50
CA CYS A 20 4.86 1.00 -38.78
C CYS A 20 5.12 2.49 -39.04
N GLY A 21 6.23 3.01 -38.52
CA GLY A 21 6.77 4.35 -38.79
C GLY A 21 8.02 4.55 -37.93
N GLU A 22 9.19 4.06 -38.34
CA GLU A 22 10.12 4.58 -39.38
C GLU A 22 10.91 5.82 -38.91
N SER A 23 12.09 5.51 -38.35
CA SER A 23 13.43 6.12 -38.48
C SER A 23 13.69 7.63 -38.28
N GLY A 24 14.83 7.93 -37.63
CA GLY A 24 15.40 9.28 -37.62
C GLY A 24 16.63 9.53 -36.74
N THR A 25 17.77 8.92 -37.12
CA THR A 25 19.15 9.47 -37.07
C THR A 25 19.85 9.94 -35.76
N ALA A 26 21.07 9.44 -35.65
CA ALA A 26 22.12 9.75 -34.67
C ALA A 26 22.54 11.23 -34.62
N SER A 27 23.13 11.67 -33.50
CA SER A 27 24.59 11.91 -33.41
C SER A 27 24.98 12.71 -32.16
N SER A 28 26.22 12.44 -31.76
CA SER A 28 26.96 12.88 -30.59
C SER A 28 27.17 14.40 -30.48
N THR A 29 27.25 14.90 -29.25
CA THR A 29 28.13 16.03 -28.93
C THR A 29 28.94 15.73 -27.66
N LYS A 30 30.25 15.92 -27.79
CA LYS A 30 31.32 15.71 -26.82
C LYS A 30 31.76 17.09 -26.28
N VAL A 31 32.47 17.07 -25.16
CA VAL A 31 33.38 18.10 -24.58
C VAL A 31 32.63 19.24 -23.85
N SER A 32 32.98 19.71 -22.64
CA SER A 32 34.32 19.97 -22.08
C SER A 32 34.36 20.24 -20.56
N SER A 33 35.50 19.88 -19.95
CA SER A 33 36.25 20.53 -18.83
C SER A 33 35.56 20.79 -17.48
N THR A 34 36.13 20.42 -16.33
CA THR A 34 37.44 20.91 -15.84
C THR A 34 38.08 19.97 -14.79
N THR A 35 39.38 19.77 -14.95
CA THR A 35 40.32 19.08 -14.06
C THR A 35 40.80 19.99 -12.92
N SER A 36 40.94 19.45 -11.70
CA SER A 36 42.00 19.76 -10.70
C SER A 36 41.94 18.71 -9.58
N LYS A 37 42.83 17.69 -9.57
CA LYS A 37 44.04 17.55 -8.72
C LYS A 37 43.80 17.81 -7.22
N VAL A 38 44.03 16.82 -6.35
CA VAL A 38 45.25 16.65 -5.52
C VAL A 38 45.24 15.26 -4.79
N LEU A 39 46.43 14.67 -4.76
CA LEU A 39 47.00 13.49 -4.07
C LEU A 39 46.70 13.37 -2.55
N THR A 40 47.06 12.35 -1.75
CA THR A 40 47.42 10.91 -1.83
C THR A 40 47.73 10.48 -0.39
N SER A 41 47.22 9.30 0.02
CA SER A 41 47.70 8.36 1.05
C SER A 41 48.05 8.81 2.49
N SER A 42 47.44 8.12 3.46
CA SER A 42 48.16 7.46 4.57
C SER A 42 47.35 6.27 5.11
N LYS A 43 48.05 5.34 5.77
CA LYS A 43 47.87 3.87 5.75
C LYS A 43 47.41 3.30 7.10
N SER A 44 46.79 2.10 7.04
CA SER A 44 46.51 1.12 8.11
C SER A 44 45.39 1.49 9.10
N SER A 45 44.47 0.60 9.49
CA SER A 45 44.66 -0.82 9.81
C SER A 45 43.33 -1.60 9.79
N VAL A 46 43.49 -2.91 9.62
CA VAL A 46 42.55 -4.02 9.70
C VAL A 46 41.60 -3.99 10.91
N SER A 47 40.31 -4.28 10.69
CA SER A 47 39.58 -5.29 11.46
C SER A 47 38.25 -5.67 10.82
N SER A 48 38.23 -6.90 10.33
CA SER A 48 37.06 -7.73 10.11
C SER A 48 36.48 -8.19 11.46
N SER A 49 35.18 -7.98 11.70
CA SER A 49 34.29 -8.96 12.36
C SER A 49 32.87 -8.40 12.55
N THR A 50 31.91 -9.16 12.02
CA THR A 50 30.63 -9.58 12.62
C THR A 50 29.85 -8.59 13.49
N SER A 51 28.64 -8.23 13.07
CA SER A 51 27.55 -7.82 13.97
C SER A 51 26.18 -8.16 13.39
N ASN A 52 25.77 -9.39 13.69
CA ASN A 52 24.43 -9.89 13.97
C ASN A 52 23.22 -9.43 13.13
N SER A 53 22.75 -10.41 12.34
CA SER A 53 21.33 -10.73 12.21
C SER A 53 20.67 -10.83 13.60
N THR A 54 19.66 -9.98 13.83
CA THR A 54 18.64 -10.20 14.86
C THR A 54 17.29 -9.82 14.27
N ILE A 55 16.54 -10.85 13.86
CA ILE A 55 15.08 -10.80 13.70
C ILE A 55 14.45 -10.75 15.12
N PRO A 56 13.15 -10.43 15.24
CA PRO A 56 12.57 -9.11 15.43
C PRO A 56 12.18 -8.90 16.89
N LYS A 57 12.10 -7.65 17.34
CA LYS A 57 11.51 -7.32 18.63
C LYS A 57 9.98 -7.45 18.53
N THR A 58 9.49 -8.67 18.76
CA THR A 58 8.15 -8.89 19.31
C THR A 58 8.08 -8.15 20.64
N SER A 59 7.28 -7.11 20.70
CA SER A 59 6.80 -6.55 21.97
C SER A 59 5.29 -6.35 21.86
N VAL A 60 4.58 -7.43 22.18
CA VAL A 60 3.26 -7.35 22.80
C VAL A 60 3.36 -6.42 24.03
N SER A 61 2.63 -5.31 23.98
CA SER A 61 2.36 -4.47 25.14
C SER A 61 0.84 -4.35 25.25
N SER A 62 0.27 -5.22 26.08
CA SER A 62 -1.16 -5.32 26.38
C SER A 62 -1.62 -4.19 27.31
N LYS A 63 -1.46 -2.95 26.87
CA LYS A 63 -2.26 -1.83 27.35
C LYS A 63 -3.22 -1.50 26.23
N ALA A 64 -4.51 -1.81 26.43
CA ALA A 64 -5.54 -1.35 25.51
C ALA A 64 -5.35 0.17 25.33
N SER A 65 -5.07 0.58 24.09
CA SER A 65 -5.00 1.98 23.74
C SER A 65 -6.34 2.62 24.07
N SER A 66 -6.30 3.88 24.52
CA SER A 66 -7.49 4.72 24.63
C SER A 66 -8.19 4.87 23.27
N ASN A 67 -7.42 4.75 22.18
CA ASN A 67 -7.95 4.70 20.84
C ASN A 67 -8.39 3.27 20.48
N PRO A 68 -9.70 3.03 20.29
CA PRO A 68 -10.21 1.69 20.07
C PRO A 68 -9.79 1.11 18.70
N LEU A 69 -9.43 1.94 17.72
CA LEU A 69 -8.93 1.48 16.41
C LEU A 69 -7.52 0.88 16.51
N MET A 70 -6.73 1.31 17.48
CA MET A 70 -5.35 0.84 17.70
C MET A 70 -5.28 -0.49 18.46
N ASN A 71 -6.42 -0.99 18.95
CA ASN A 71 -6.52 -2.28 19.64
C ASN A 71 -6.70 -3.46 18.69
N TYR A 72 -6.98 -3.19 17.41
CA TYR A 72 -7.08 -4.21 16.38
C TYR A 72 -5.70 -4.60 15.85
N ASN A 73 -5.54 -5.87 15.48
CA ASN A 73 -4.30 -6.34 14.89
C ASN A 73 -4.17 -5.83 13.45
N PHE A 74 -3.16 -5.00 13.20
CA PHE A 74 -2.81 -4.55 11.86
C PHE A 74 -2.04 -5.64 11.11
N VAL A 75 -2.60 -6.09 9.99
CA VAL A 75 -2.04 -7.15 9.14
C VAL A 75 -1.48 -6.53 7.88
N THR A 76 -0.26 -6.89 7.49
CA THR A 76 0.32 -6.55 6.18
C THR A 76 0.49 -7.82 5.35
N GLN A 77 0.12 -7.77 4.07
CA GLN A 77 0.28 -8.88 3.13
C GLN A 77 0.87 -8.43 1.79
N ASP A 78 1.47 -9.39 1.08
CA ASP A 78 1.95 -9.17 -0.29
C ASP A 78 0.76 -9.14 -1.25
N GLU A 79 0.69 -8.09 -2.06
CA GLU A 79 -0.23 -8.05 -3.20
C GLU A 79 0.42 -8.78 -4.37
N ARG A 80 -0.29 -9.76 -4.96
CA ARG A 80 0.22 -10.57 -6.07
C ARG A 80 -0.59 -10.35 -7.33
N SER A 81 0.11 -10.29 -8.46
CA SER A 81 -0.50 -10.31 -9.79
C SER A 81 -1.17 -11.66 -10.07
N GLY A 82 -1.97 -11.73 -11.13
CA GLY A 82 -2.53 -13.00 -11.64
C GLY A 82 -1.46 -14.03 -12.05
N SER A 83 -0.22 -13.62 -12.24
CA SER A 83 0.93 -14.51 -12.49
C SER A 83 1.69 -14.94 -11.22
N GLY A 84 1.26 -14.49 -10.04
CA GLY A 84 1.86 -14.84 -8.75
C GLY A 84 3.07 -13.98 -8.35
N LYS A 85 3.45 -12.97 -9.15
CA LYS A 85 4.51 -12.03 -8.81
C LYS A 85 4.01 -11.01 -7.79
N THR A 86 4.79 -10.70 -6.76
CA THR A 86 4.49 -9.60 -5.85
C THR A 86 4.58 -8.26 -6.59
N ILE A 87 3.50 -7.48 -6.52
CA ILE A 87 3.33 -6.16 -7.15
C ILE A 87 3.23 -5.03 -6.13
N GLY A 88 3.23 -5.37 -4.85
CA GLY A 88 3.26 -4.41 -3.75
C GLY A 88 2.85 -5.08 -2.45
N LYS A 89 2.47 -4.26 -1.48
CA LYS A 89 1.93 -4.73 -0.21
C LYS A 89 0.70 -3.92 0.16
N TYR A 90 -0.21 -4.54 0.87
CA TYR A 90 -1.38 -3.87 1.44
C TYR A 90 -1.48 -4.16 2.93
N GLY A 91 -2.23 -3.31 3.63
CA GLY A 91 -2.45 -3.44 5.07
C GLY A 91 -3.93 -3.38 5.41
N TYR A 92 -4.35 -4.02 6.51
CA TYR A 92 -5.71 -3.86 7.00
C TYR A 92 -5.85 -4.17 8.48
N ILE A 93 -6.94 -3.65 9.06
CA ILE A 93 -7.55 -4.16 10.28
C ILE A 93 -8.95 -4.70 9.96
N SER A 94 -9.41 -5.68 10.74
CA SER A 94 -10.81 -6.07 10.77
C SER A 94 -11.43 -5.50 12.05
N ALA A 95 -12.39 -4.58 11.91
CA ALA A 95 -12.95 -3.82 13.02
C ALA A 95 -14.48 -3.79 12.99
N SER A 96 -15.09 -3.46 14.13
CA SER A 96 -16.54 -3.25 14.18
C SER A 96 -16.90 -1.91 13.54
N LYS A 97 -17.88 -1.94 12.63
CA LYS A 97 -18.42 -0.74 11.97
C LYS A 97 -18.95 0.28 12.97
N GLU A 98 -19.69 -0.19 13.96
CA GLU A 98 -20.25 0.64 15.03
C GLU A 98 -19.13 1.33 15.82
N LEU A 99 -18.07 0.60 16.17
CA LEU A 99 -16.94 1.15 16.91
C LEU A 99 -16.17 2.18 16.07
N THR A 100 -15.94 1.91 14.78
CA THR A 100 -15.27 2.87 13.89
C THR A 100 -16.10 4.13 13.69
N LYS A 101 -17.44 4.03 13.60
CA LYS A 101 -18.32 5.21 13.53
C LYS A 101 -18.29 6.07 14.79
N ASN A 102 -18.13 5.45 15.96
CA ASN A 102 -18.08 6.14 17.25
C ASN A 102 -16.66 6.62 17.62
N ALA A 103 -15.63 6.26 16.84
CA ALA A 103 -14.29 6.78 17.05
C ALA A 103 -14.26 8.30 16.86
N THR A 104 -13.52 9.00 17.71
CA THR A 104 -13.38 10.46 17.58
C THR A 104 -12.53 10.83 16.35
N GLN A 105 -12.65 12.07 15.89
CA GLN A 105 -11.84 12.59 14.79
C GLN A 105 -10.33 12.42 15.06
N ASP A 106 -9.89 12.63 16.30
CA ASP A 106 -8.47 12.49 16.66
C ASP A 106 -8.03 11.03 16.75
N GLN A 107 -8.90 10.12 17.19
CA GLN A 107 -8.64 8.68 17.16
C GLN A 107 -8.51 8.17 15.70
N PHE A 108 -9.36 8.66 14.79
CA PHE A 108 -9.26 8.31 13.38
C PHE A 108 -7.98 8.88 12.74
N LYS A 109 -7.60 10.13 13.05
CA LYS A 109 -6.32 10.72 12.61
C LYS A 109 -5.12 9.96 13.14
N GLU A 110 -5.15 9.53 14.40
CA GLU A 110 -4.06 8.76 15.01
C GLU A 110 -3.87 7.43 14.26
N PHE A 111 -4.95 6.71 13.94
CA PHE A 111 -4.87 5.50 13.11
C PHE A 111 -4.25 5.79 11.74
N ILE A 112 -4.68 6.86 11.08
CA ILE A 112 -4.15 7.27 9.76
C ILE A 112 -2.66 7.59 9.83
N ASN A 113 -2.23 8.36 10.82
CA ASN A 113 -0.83 8.72 11.00
C ASN A 113 0.06 7.52 11.34
N ALA A 114 -0.48 6.53 12.05
CA ALA A 114 0.29 5.35 12.46
C ALA A 114 0.40 4.29 11.36
N HIS A 115 -0.66 4.11 10.55
CA HIS A 115 -0.77 2.96 9.65
C HIS A 115 -0.92 3.29 8.18
N VAL A 116 -1.38 4.50 7.83
CA VAL A 116 -1.70 4.87 6.44
C VAL A 116 -0.65 5.81 5.87
N LYS A 117 -0.45 6.95 6.54
CA LYS A 117 0.40 8.03 6.08
C LYS A 117 1.83 7.52 5.86
N ASP A 118 2.40 7.82 4.70
CA ASP A 118 3.76 7.46 4.32
C ASP A 118 4.07 5.94 4.44
N SER A 119 3.05 5.08 4.45
CA SER A 119 3.22 3.62 4.66
C SER A 119 3.89 2.91 3.48
N GLY A 120 3.82 3.49 2.28
CA GLY A 120 4.28 2.86 1.04
C GLY A 120 3.43 1.64 0.63
N LEU A 121 2.29 1.42 1.28
CA LEU A 121 1.34 0.36 0.93
C LEU A 121 0.45 0.82 -0.22
N ASN A 122 0.11 -0.12 -1.10
CA ASN A 122 -0.78 0.11 -2.24
C ASN A 122 -2.18 0.53 -1.77
N TYR A 123 -2.64 -0.02 -0.65
CA TYR A 123 -3.79 0.46 0.08
C TYR A 123 -3.73 -0.01 1.53
N VAL A 124 -4.43 0.73 2.39
CA VAL A 124 -4.74 0.33 3.76
C VAL A 124 -6.25 0.29 3.93
N SER A 125 -6.78 -0.71 4.63
CA SER A 125 -8.24 -0.84 4.78
C SER A 125 -8.69 -1.11 6.22
N ILE A 126 -9.86 -0.56 6.57
CA ILE A 126 -10.64 -0.99 7.74
C ILE A 126 -11.80 -1.81 7.20
N ILE A 127 -11.76 -3.12 7.43
CA ILE A 127 -12.73 -4.08 6.90
C ILE A 127 -13.80 -4.34 7.96
N PHE A 128 -15.07 -4.16 7.59
CA PHE A 128 -16.21 -4.43 8.46
C PHE A 128 -16.80 -5.83 8.19
N GLU A 129 -17.53 -6.35 9.18
CA GLU A 129 -18.12 -7.70 9.16
C GLU A 129 -19.18 -7.89 8.06
N ASP A 130 -19.80 -6.81 7.59
CA ASP A 130 -20.82 -6.81 6.54
C ASP A 130 -20.25 -6.77 5.11
N GLY A 131 -18.93 -6.79 4.96
CA GLY A 131 -18.24 -6.72 3.66
C GLY A 131 -18.04 -5.30 3.14
N THR A 132 -18.53 -4.27 3.85
CA THR A 132 -18.16 -2.88 3.59
C THR A 132 -16.88 -2.50 4.34
N GLY A 133 -16.34 -1.33 4.06
CA GLY A 133 -15.16 -0.84 4.74
C GLY A 133 -14.72 0.53 4.28
N ILE A 134 -13.59 0.97 4.84
CA ILE A 134 -12.88 2.19 4.47
C ILE A 134 -11.58 1.76 3.78
N CYS A 135 -11.30 2.30 2.59
CA CYS A 135 -10.11 1.99 1.81
C CYS A 135 -9.30 3.26 1.54
N PHE A 136 -8.05 3.27 2.01
CA PHE A 136 -7.06 4.32 1.79
C PHE A 136 -6.16 3.93 0.62
N THR A 137 -6.64 4.16 -0.61
CA THR A 137 -5.89 3.82 -1.82
C THR A 137 -4.61 4.65 -1.94
N GLY A 138 -3.48 4.00 -2.20
CA GLY A 138 -2.18 4.65 -2.40
C GLY A 138 -1.68 5.42 -1.19
N SER A 139 -2.06 5.01 0.03
CA SER A 139 -1.79 5.77 1.25
C SER A 139 -2.40 7.19 1.25
N ASN A 140 -3.43 7.45 0.43
CA ASN A 140 -4.13 8.73 0.39
C ASN A 140 -4.88 8.97 1.70
N THR A 141 -4.54 10.06 2.39
CA THR A 141 -5.16 10.46 3.66
C THR A 141 -6.16 11.60 3.50
N GLU A 142 -6.36 12.13 2.31
CA GLU A 142 -7.23 13.29 2.07
C GLU A 142 -8.56 12.90 1.43
N ILE A 143 -8.53 11.93 0.52
CA ILE A 143 -9.70 11.40 -0.18
C ILE A 143 -9.70 9.90 0.01
N ILE A 144 -10.69 9.41 0.75
CA ILE A 144 -10.76 8.03 1.22
C ILE A 144 -12.09 7.43 0.78
N ASP A 145 -12.07 6.21 0.28
CA ASP A 145 -13.29 5.54 -0.16
C ASP A 145 -13.96 4.80 0.99
N TYR A 146 -15.28 4.90 1.06
CA TYR A 146 -16.13 4.01 1.86
C TYR A 146 -17.04 3.23 0.92
N GLY A 147 -17.07 1.90 1.05
CA GLY A 147 -17.77 1.08 0.09
C GLY A 147 -17.71 -0.41 0.35
N ASN A 148 -18.18 -1.20 -0.62
CA ASN A 148 -18.00 -2.65 -0.63
C ASN A 148 -16.54 -2.96 -0.93
N LEU A 149 -15.95 -3.91 -0.20
CA LEU A 149 -14.57 -4.33 -0.38
C LEU A 149 -14.46 -5.74 -0.97
N ASN A 150 -13.34 -6.00 -1.64
CA ASN A 150 -12.90 -7.35 -1.94
C ASN A 150 -12.32 -8.03 -0.68
N LYS A 151 -12.06 -9.33 -0.76
CA LYS A 151 -11.53 -10.11 0.38
C LYS A 151 -10.14 -9.65 0.86
N ASP A 152 -9.36 -9.05 -0.03
CA ASP A 152 -8.05 -8.47 0.27
C ASP A 152 -8.17 -7.06 0.88
N GLY A 153 -9.36 -6.48 0.95
CA GLY A 153 -9.61 -5.14 1.47
C GLY A 153 -9.52 -4.05 0.40
N SER A 154 -9.23 -4.37 -0.86
CA SER A 154 -9.31 -3.39 -1.96
C SER A 154 -10.76 -2.94 -2.20
N LEU A 155 -10.94 -1.72 -2.68
CA LEU A 155 -12.27 -1.19 -3.02
C LEU A 155 -12.87 -1.96 -4.19
N LYS A 156 -14.09 -2.48 -4.00
CA LYS A 156 -14.87 -3.12 -5.06
C LYS A 156 -15.90 -2.16 -5.66
N GLU A 157 -16.60 -1.42 -4.81
CA GLU A 157 -17.63 -0.46 -5.22
C GLU A 157 -17.70 0.66 -4.18
N SER A 158 -17.60 1.91 -4.64
CA SER A 158 -17.68 3.09 -3.77
C SER A 158 -19.14 3.44 -3.46
N ILE A 159 -19.46 3.54 -2.18
CA ILE A 159 -20.79 3.97 -1.66
C ILE A 159 -20.73 5.43 -1.19
N GLY A 160 -19.54 5.91 -0.82
CA GLY A 160 -19.30 7.31 -0.49
C GLY A 160 -17.83 7.61 -0.32
N THR A 161 -17.53 8.88 -0.10
CA THR A 161 -16.18 9.39 0.10
C THR A 161 -16.07 10.03 1.48
N ILE A 162 -14.95 9.80 2.15
CA ILE A 162 -14.55 10.50 3.37
C ILE A 162 -13.43 11.48 2.97
N THR A 163 -13.67 12.77 3.16
CA THR A 163 -12.73 13.82 2.76
C THR A 163 -12.21 14.57 3.98
N LEU A 164 -10.90 14.85 4.02
CA LEU A 164 -10.31 15.74 5.01
C LEU A 164 -10.65 17.20 4.65
N SER A 165 -11.43 17.85 5.51
CA SER A 165 -11.83 19.25 5.36
C SER A 165 -11.69 19.98 6.70
N ASN A 166 -10.94 21.08 6.71
CA ASN A 166 -10.70 21.88 7.92
C ASN A 166 -10.20 21.04 9.11
N GLY A 167 -9.35 20.05 8.84
CA GLY A 167 -8.79 19.16 9.86
C GLY A 167 -9.77 18.10 10.38
N ASN A 168 -10.93 17.90 9.76
CA ASN A 168 -11.90 16.86 10.12
C ASN A 168 -12.24 16.00 8.90
N TYR A 169 -12.49 14.72 9.15
CA TYR A 169 -12.95 13.77 8.15
C TYR A 169 -14.47 13.80 8.05
N ILE A 170 -14.97 14.16 6.87
CA ILE A 170 -16.39 14.32 6.58
C ILE A 170 -16.80 13.27 5.55
N TYR A 171 -17.82 12.48 5.89
CA TYR A 171 -18.41 11.51 4.97
C TYR A 171 -19.46 12.15 4.06
N LYS A 172 -19.46 11.77 2.79
CA LYS A 172 -20.51 12.09 1.81
C LYS A 172 -20.85 10.82 1.02
N ALA A 173 -22.12 10.47 0.98
CA ALA A 173 -22.61 9.40 0.09
C ALA A 173 -22.50 9.83 -1.38
N ASN A 174 -22.27 8.84 -2.25
CA ASN A 174 -22.24 9.04 -3.70
C ASN A 174 -23.63 9.30 -4.28
#